data_AF-A0A8T7GG01-F1
#
_entry.id   AF-A0A8T7GG01-F1
#
_cell.length_a   1.000
_cell.length_b   1.000
_cell.length_c   1.000
_cell.angle_alpha   90.00
_cell.angle_beta   90.00
_cell.angle_gamma   90.00
#
_symmetry.space_group_name_H-M   'P 1'
#
loop_
_entity.id
_entity.type
_entity.pdbx_description
1 polymer ?
#
loop_
_entity_poly.entity_id
_entity_poly.type
_entity_poly.pdbx_seq_one_letter_code
_entity_poly.pdbx_strand_id
1 'polypeptide(L)'
;MMAENMAEKKLRGSGGYAIAAVTDQEQKMANLGGPELFLAGIGRLAADRFVKYFCNKCERDFEGAPALNYENPNEDLGEGVTLVEKGEYKCRACNSTIAQYRKFDAPAQTHEPAPQPVPEAKPASQPATKAPAAVSADGFVSIQSLVGMAAYDGEAMLVGKVEEVGLRREGGKAQISLKIAASSGDKEFSWDGISKIGDIILLQAKTAAGKCPSCEAQNDPGSAFCEECGAKMS
;
A
#
# COMPACT_ATOMS: atom_id res chain seq x y z
N MET A 1 -20.85 -35.04 -14.37
CA MET A 1 -20.10 -34.61 -13.17
C MET A 1 -19.25 -33.44 -13.63
N MET A 2 -19.65 -32.21 -13.31
CA MET A 2 -18.89 -31.02 -13.70
C MET A 2 -17.62 -31.00 -12.84
N ALA A 3 -16.48 -31.33 -13.42
CA ALA A 3 -15.21 -31.05 -12.78
C ALA A 3 -15.07 -29.52 -12.74
N GLU A 4 -15.34 -28.94 -11.58
CA GLU A 4 -14.98 -27.56 -11.29
C GLU A 4 -13.51 -27.39 -11.68
N ASN A 5 -13.21 -26.43 -12.56
CA ASN A 5 -11.89 -26.26 -13.16
C ASN A 5 -10.90 -25.77 -12.10
N MET A 6 -10.43 -26.68 -11.25
CA MET A 6 -9.43 -26.41 -10.23
C MET A 6 -8.06 -26.65 -10.82
N ALA A 7 -7.22 -25.63 -10.79
CA ALA A 7 -5.84 -25.72 -11.25
C ALA A 7 -4.90 -25.79 -10.06
N GLU A 8 -3.91 -26.67 -10.12
CA GLU A 8 -2.83 -26.70 -9.13
C GLU A 8 -1.96 -25.46 -9.29
N LYS A 9 -1.87 -24.65 -8.22
CA LYS A 9 -1.08 -23.42 -8.22
C LYS A 9 -0.15 -23.37 -7.01
N LYS A 10 0.98 -22.68 -7.20
CA LYS A 10 1.92 -22.38 -6.14
C LYS A 10 1.48 -21.12 -5.41
N LEU A 11 1.16 -21.27 -4.14
CA LEU A 11 0.68 -20.24 -3.24
C LEU A 11 1.79 -19.92 -2.24
N ARG A 12 2.33 -18.71 -2.32
CA ARG A 12 3.37 -18.20 -1.43
C ARG A 12 2.81 -17.81 -0.07
N GLY A 13 3.65 -18.01 0.95
CA GLY A 13 3.44 -17.55 2.31
C GLY A 13 4.74 -16.99 2.89
N SER A 14 4.66 -16.32 4.03
CA SER A 14 5.83 -15.73 4.70
C SER A 14 6.87 -16.75 5.14
N GLY A 15 6.46 -17.98 5.47
CA GLY A 15 7.33 -19.06 5.91
C GLY A 15 7.53 -20.20 4.92
N GLY A 16 7.14 -20.00 3.64
CA GLY A 16 7.33 -21.01 2.61
C GLY A 16 6.34 -20.89 1.45
N TYR A 17 5.87 -22.03 0.95
CA TYR A 17 4.85 -22.06 -0.09
C TYR A 17 4.04 -23.35 0.00
N ALA A 18 2.85 -23.35 -0.57
CA ALA A 18 2.00 -24.51 -0.71
C ALA A 18 1.60 -24.71 -2.17
N ILE A 19 1.49 -25.96 -2.60
CA ILE A 19 0.88 -26.32 -3.88
C ILE A 19 -0.52 -26.85 -3.55
N ALA A 20 -1.54 -26.17 -4.06
CA ALA A 20 -2.92 -26.55 -3.84
C ALA A 20 -3.75 -26.35 -5.11
N ALA A 21 -4.81 -27.14 -5.24
CA ALA A 21 -5.85 -26.94 -6.24
C ALA A 21 -6.64 -25.67 -5.89
N VAL A 22 -6.76 -24.74 -6.83
CA VAL A 22 -7.51 -23.48 -6.69
C VAL A 22 -8.41 -23.23 -7.88
N THR A 23 -9.56 -22.63 -7.63
CA THR A 23 -10.49 -22.17 -8.67
C THR A 23 -10.02 -20.85 -9.31
N ASP A 24 -10.56 -20.51 -10.47
CA ASP A 24 -10.27 -19.23 -11.15
C ASP A 24 -10.57 -18.00 -10.26
N GLN A 25 -11.63 -18.06 -9.45
CA GLN A 25 -11.98 -16.98 -8.52
C GLN A 25 -10.94 -16.85 -7.41
N GLU A 26 -10.55 -17.96 -6.80
CA GLU A 26 -9.51 -17.96 -5.77
C GLU A 26 -8.15 -17.55 -6.33
N GLN A 27 -7.83 -17.91 -7.58
CA GLN A 27 -6.61 -17.47 -8.24
C GLN A 27 -6.56 -15.95 -8.40
N LYS A 28 -7.69 -15.32 -8.76
CA LYS A 28 -7.80 -13.86 -8.80
C LYS A 28 -7.60 -13.23 -7.42
N MET A 29 -8.17 -13.83 -6.37
CA MET A 29 -7.99 -13.37 -4.99
C MET A 29 -6.56 -13.56 -4.47
N ALA A 30 -5.89 -14.63 -4.91
CA ALA A 30 -4.50 -14.92 -4.57
C ALA A 30 -3.52 -13.94 -5.22
N ASN A 31 -3.91 -13.31 -6.33
CA ASN A 31 -3.10 -12.33 -7.03
C ASN A 31 -3.22 -10.97 -6.35
N LEU A 32 -2.18 -10.61 -5.59
CA LEU A 32 -2.10 -9.33 -4.87
C LEU A 32 -1.39 -8.24 -5.70
N GLY A 33 -1.45 -8.32 -7.04
CA GLY A 33 -0.85 -7.35 -7.96
C GLY A 33 0.56 -7.72 -8.44
N GLY A 34 0.99 -8.98 -8.28
CA GLY A 34 2.31 -9.47 -8.67
C GLY A 34 2.25 -10.77 -9.48
N PRO A 35 3.39 -11.28 -9.97
CA PRO A 35 3.45 -12.55 -10.69
C PRO A 35 3.25 -13.77 -9.79
N GLU A 36 3.39 -13.60 -8.47
CA GLU A 36 3.21 -14.66 -7.49
C GLU A 36 1.80 -14.64 -6.90
N LEU A 37 1.27 -15.84 -6.62
CA LEU A 37 -0.01 -16.03 -5.95
C LEU A 37 0.23 -16.26 -4.47
N PHE A 38 -0.61 -15.71 -3.61
CA PHE A 38 -0.44 -15.76 -2.15
C PHE A 38 -1.59 -16.48 -1.47
N LEU A 39 -1.26 -17.34 -0.50
CA LEU A 39 -2.26 -18.06 0.30
C LEU A 39 -3.10 -17.09 1.17
N ALA A 40 -2.49 -15.95 1.54
CA ALA A 40 -3.14 -14.91 2.32
C ALA A 40 -4.36 -14.29 1.62
N GLY A 41 -4.32 -14.15 0.28
CA GLY A 41 -5.41 -13.56 -0.50
C GLY A 41 -6.61 -14.48 -0.69
N ILE A 42 -6.39 -15.81 -0.68
CA ILE A 42 -7.46 -16.80 -0.84
C ILE A 42 -8.22 -17.01 0.49
N GLY A 43 -7.48 -17.09 1.60
CA GLY A 43 -8.07 -17.41 2.90
C GLY A 43 -7.95 -18.89 3.28
N ARG A 44 -9.05 -19.44 3.79
CA ARG A 44 -9.15 -20.83 4.23
C ARG A 44 -9.36 -21.76 3.02
N LEU A 45 -8.41 -22.67 2.80
CA LEU A 45 -8.55 -23.78 1.86
C LEU A 45 -8.80 -25.08 2.63
N ALA A 46 -9.55 -25.99 2.00
CA ALA A 46 -9.76 -27.34 2.51
C ALA A 46 -8.46 -28.16 2.45
N ALA A 47 -8.24 -29.02 3.44
CA ALA A 47 -6.97 -29.74 3.60
C ALA A 47 -6.70 -30.75 2.46
N ASP A 48 -7.76 -31.31 1.86
CA ASP A 48 -7.71 -32.23 0.72
C ASP A 48 -7.24 -31.57 -0.58
N ARG A 49 -7.34 -30.24 -0.68
CA ARG A 49 -6.90 -29.49 -1.86
C ARG A 49 -5.39 -29.26 -1.90
N PHE A 50 -4.69 -29.47 -0.79
CA PHE A 50 -3.25 -29.29 -0.73
C PHE A 50 -2.55 -30.57 -1.18
N VAL A 51 -1.72 -30.44 -2.21
CA VAL A 51 -0.87 -31.53 -2.70
C VAL A 51 0.37 -31.65 -1.82
N LYS A 52 1.03 -30.51 -1.60
CA LYS A 52 2.23 -30.44 -0.75
C LYS A 52 2.49 -29.02 -0.27
N TYR A 53 3.35 -28.87 0.74
CA TYR A 53 3.87 -27.59 1.18
C TYR A 53 5.36 -27.65 1.47
N PHE A 54 6.05 -26.52 1.29
CA PHE A 54 7.44 -26.33 1.63
C PHE A 54 7.54 -25.39 2.84
N CYS A 55 8.42 -25.73 3.78
CA CYS A 55 8.70 -24.91 4.95
C CYS A 55 10.11 -24.35 4.89
N ASN A 56 10.26 -23.02 4.96
CA ASN A 56 11.57 -22.36 4.98
C ASN A 56 12.40 -22.72 6.21
N LYS A 57 11.76 -22.99 7.36
CA LYS A 57 12.45 -23.37 8.60
C LYS A 57 12.99 -24.81 8.58
N CYS A 58 12.34 -25.70 7.84
CA CYS A 58 12.78 -27.09 7.70
C CYS A 58 13.54 -27.34 6.40
N GLU A 59 13.54 -26.36 5.48
CA GLU A 59 14.14 -26.43 4.15
C GLU A 59 13.76 -27.69 3.36
N ARG A 60 12.50 -28.12 3.49
CA ARG A 60 11.99 -29.35 2.86
C ARG A 60 10.51 -29.27 2.51
N ASP A 61 10.12 -30.10 1.55
CA ASP A 61 8.73 -30.38 1.19
C ASP A 61 8.08 -31.41 2.14
N PHE A 62 6.78 -31.25 2.32
CA PHE A 62 5.89 -32.13 3.08
C PHE A 62 4.62 -32.37 2.26
N GLU A 63 4.10 -33.60 2.29
CA GLU A 63 2.89 -33.96 1.54
C GLU A 63 1.59 -33.59 2.28
N GLY A 64 0.58 -33.16 1.53
CA GLY A 64 -0.72 -32.73 2.02
C GLY A 64 -0.74 -31.28 2.56
N ALA A 65 -1.75 -30.94 3.36
CA ALA A 65 -1.96 -29.59 3.91
C ALA A 65 -1.15 -29.25 5.17
N PRO A 66 -0.62 -28.02 5.34
CA PRO A 66 -0.10 -27.58 6.63
C PRO A 66 -1.21 -27.63 7.72
N ALA A 67 -0.82 -27.71 8.99
CA ALA A 67 -1.77 -27.68 10.11
C ALA A 67 -2.44 -26.30 10.18
N LEU A 68 -3.77 -26.24 10.11
CA LEU A 68 -4.51 -24.99 10.15
C LEU A 68 -5.00 -24.69 11.58
N ASN A 69 -4.60 -23.53 12.12
CA ASN A 69 -5.20 -22.95 13.32
C ASN A 69 -5.98 -21.70 12.93
N TYR A 70 -7.29 -21.65 13.15
CA TYR A 70 -8.11 -20.50 12.81
C TYR A 70 -8.95 -20.06 14.01
N GLU A 71 -9.22 -18.76 14.06
CA GLU A 71 -10.02 -18.10 15.07
C GLU A 71 -11.02 -17.17 14.37
N ASN A 72 -12.21 -17.04 14.95
CA ASN A 72 -13.29 -16.21 14.41
C ASN A 72 -13.51 -14.99 15.32
N PRO A 73 -12.65 -13.96 15.24
CA PRO A 73 -12.69 -12.86 16.19
C PRO A 73 -13.97 -12.01 16.07
N ASN A 74 -14.61 -11.94 14.90
CA ASN A 74 -15.73 -11.02 14.62
C ASN A 74 -15.43 -9.60 15.11
N GLU A 75 -14.20 -9.16 14.85
CA GLU A 75 -13.69 -7.88 15.32
C GLU A 75 -14.05 -6.81 14.29
N ASP A 76 -14.82 -5.81 14.71
CA ASP A 76 -15.09 -4.63 13.90
C ASP A 76 -13.81 -3.81 13.78
N LEU A 77 -13.31 -3.66 12.55
CA LEU A 77 -12.12 -2.85 12.27
C LEU A 77 -12.48 -1.42 11.85
N GLY A 78 -13.76 -1.06 11.92
CA GLY A 78 -14.29 0.20 11.42
C GLY A 78 -14.62 0.16 9.93
N GLU A 79 -15.24 1.24 9.43
CA GLU A 79 -15.66 1.40 8.02
C GLU A 79 -16.60 0.29 7.50
N GLY A 80 -17.29 -0.41 8.42
CA GLY A 80 -18.16 -1.54 8.08
C GLY A 80 -17.41 -2.82 7.70
N VAL A 81 -16.08 -2.86 7.89
CA VAL A 81 -15.26 -4.04 7.63
C VAL A 81 -15.05 -4.80 8.93
N THR A 82 -15.59 -6.02 9.00
CA THR A 82 -15.43 -6.92 10.14
C THR A 82 -14.40 -7.99 9.81
N LEU A 83 -13.37 -8.15 10.64
CA LEU A 83 -12.51 -9.34 10.59
C LEU A 83 -13.29 -10.52 11.16
N VAL A 84 -13.85 -11.34 10.28
CA VAL A 84 -14.69 -12.48 10.68
C VAL A 84 -13.88 -13.74 10.97
N GLU A 85 -12.74 -13.92 10.30
CA GLU A 85 -11.87 -15.08 10.49
C GLU A 85 -10.41 -14.69 10.27
N LYS A 86 -9.53 -15.18 11.13
CA LYS A 86 -8.08 -15.16 10.90
C LYS A 86 -7.57 -16.57 11.06
N GLY A 87 -6.64 -16.98 10.21
CA GLY A 87 -6.05 -18.31 10.32
C GLY A 87 -4.57 -18.34 9.99
N GLU A 88 -3.90 -19.29 10.61
CA GLU A 88 -2.47 -19.53 10.48
C GLU A 88 -2.24 -20.98 10.06
N TYR A 89 -1.57 -21.14 8.92
CA TYR A 89 -1.08 -22.42 8.45
C TYR A 89 0.30 -22.68 9.05
N LYS A 90 0.43 -23.73 9.84
CA LYS A 90 1.64 -24.14 10.55
C LYS A 90 2.25 -25.39 9.93
N CYS A 91 3.57 -25.44 9.90
CA CYS A 91 4.29 -26.64 9.53
C CYS A 91 4.02 -27.75 10.55
N ARG A 92 3.65 -28.95 10.09
CA ARG A 92 3.38 -30.09 10.97
C ARG A 92 4.62 -30.61 11.71
N ALA A 93 5.83 -30.36 11.18
CA ALA A 93 7.07 -30.85 11.75
C ALA A 93 7.68 -29.90 12.80
N CYS A 94 7.65 -28.60 12.55
CA CYS A 94 8.35 -27.61 13.39
C CYS A 94 7.43 -26.53 13.98
N ASN A 95 6.11 -26.63 13.77
CA ASN A 95 5.09 -25.66 14.19
C ASN A 95 5.34 -24.21 13.74
N SER A 96 6.25 -23.99 12.79
CA SER A 96 6.54 -22.66 12.28
C SER A 96 5.47 -22.24 11.28
N THR A 97 5.09 -20.97 11.31
CA THR A 97 4.08 -20.41 10.42
C THR A 97 4.55 -20.44 8.97
N ILE A 98 3.76 -21.08 8.10
CA ILE A 98 3.94 -21.09 6.65
C ILE A 98 3.27 -19.86 6.03
N ALA A 99 2.05 -19.55 6.46
CA ALA A 99 1.27 -18.44 5.97
C ALA A 99 0.18 -18.05 6.98
N GLN A 100 -0.24 -16.80 6.93
CA GLN A 100 -1.42 -16.31 7.64
C GLN A 100 -2.42 -15.76 6.62
N TYR A 101 -3.70 -15.89 6.93
CA TYR A 101 -4.77 -15.28 6.17
C TYR A 101 -5.75 -14.56 7.09
N ARG A 102 -6.45 -13.60 6.51
CA ARG A 102 -7.52 -12.84 7.16
C ARG A 102 -8.70 -12.79 6.21
N LYS A 103 -9.88 -13.07 6.73
CA LYS A 103 -11.15 -12.96 6.02
C LYS A 103 -11.93 -11.81 6.62
N PHE A 104 -12.27 -10.87 5.76
CA PHE A 104 -13.07 -9.72 6.13
C PHE A 104 -14.48 -9.89 5.55
N ASP A 105 -15.47 -9.55 6.35
CA ASP A 105 -16.85 -9.37 5.91
C ASP A 105 -17.10 -7.86 5.85
N ALA A 106 -17.31 -7.35 4.65
CA ALA A 106 -17.85 -6.02 4.45
C ALA A 106 -19.33 -6.20 4.06
N PRO A 107 -20.25 -5.29 4.43
CA PRO A 107 -21.61 -5.33 3.92
C PRO A 107 -21.54 -5.38 2.40
N ALA A 108 -22.11 -6.46 1.86
CA ALA A 108 -21.83 -6.97 0.53
C ALA A 108 -21.77 -5.89 -0.56
N GLN A 109 -20.60 -5.74 -1.19
CA GLN A 109 -20.61 -5.52 -2.63
C GLN A 109 -20.77 -6.90 -3.28
N THR A 110 -22.03 -7.31 -3.43
CA THR A 110 -22.43 -8.41 -4.29
C THR A 110 -21.79 -8.22 -5.66
N HIS A 111 -20.91 -9.16 -6.04
CA HIS A 111 -20.53 -9.38 -7.42
C HIS A 111 -21.79 -9.75 -8.22
N GLU A 112 -22.37 -8.81 -8.95
CA GLU A 112 -23.20 -9.08 -10.13
C GLU A 112 -23.07 -7.92 -11.14
N PRO A 113 -23.05 -8.19 -12.47
CA PRO A 113 -22.76 -7.20 -13.50
C PRO A 113 -24.01 -6.45 -14.02
N ALA A 114 -23.96 -5.10 -13.99
CA ALA A 114 -24.68 -4.07 -14.80
C ALA A 114 -26.24 -3.99 -14.74
N PRO A 115 -26.90 -2.90 -15.23
CA PRO A 115 -26.69 -1.45 -15.07
C PRO A 115 -27.99 -0.64 -14.65
N GLN A 116 -27.80 0.63 -14.23
CA GLN A 116 -28.76 1.79 -14.16
C GLN A 116 -29.73 1.90 -12.94
N PRO A 117 -30.33 3.08 -12.63
CA PRO A 117 -29.89 4.48 -12.75
C PRO A 117 -29.91 5.25 -11.41
N VAL A 118 -29.25 6.42 -11.37
CA VAL A 118 -29.19 7.37 -10.24
C VAL A 118 -30.57 7.88 -9.79
N PRO A 119 -30.71 8.24 -8.49
CA PRO A 119 -31.10 9.62 -8.22
C PRO A 119 -30.26 10.29 -7.11
N GLU A 120 -30.31 11.61 -7.18
CA GLU A 120 -29.40 12.63 -6.65
C GLU A 120 -29.83 13.14 -5.24
N ALA A 121 -28.83 13.52 -4.41
CA ALA A 121 -28.80 14.68 -3.48
C ALA A 121 -28.27 14.45 -2.02
N LYS A 122 -26.98 14.80 -1.80
CA LYS A 122 -26.30 15.66 -0.77
C LYS A 122 -26.82 15.80 0.70
N PRO A 123 -26.00 16.33 1.66
CA PRO A 123 -24.58 16.09 2.02
C PRO A 123 -24.33 16.04 3.59
N ALA A 124 -23.04 15.96 4.01
CA ALA A 124 -22.45 16.15 5.38
C ALA A 124 -22.39 14.91 6.30
N SER A 125 -21.33 14.55 7.04
CA SER A 125 -19.97 15.09 7.25
C SER A 125 -19.07 13.96 7.82
N GLN A 126 -17.76 14.11 7.61
CA GLN A 126 -16.56 13.37 8.10
C GLN A 126 -16.53 13.10 9.64
N PRO A 127 -15.62 12.25 10.21
CA PRO A 127 -14.19 12.05 9.84
C PRO A 127 -13.52 10.64 9.90
N ALA A 128 -12.33 10.63 9.27
CA ALA A 128 -11.21 9.69 9.05
C ALA A 128 -10.90 8.61 10.14
N THR A 129 -10.19 7.50 9.85
CA THR A 129 -8.75 7.44 9.49
C THR A 129 -8.23 6.10 8.91
N LYS A 130 -7.30 6.25 7.93
CA LYS A 130 -6.63 5.30 7.01
C LYS A 130 -5.42 4.50 7.57
N ALA A 131 -5.06 3.43 6.84
CA ALA A 131 -3.67 2.97 6.58
C ALA A 131 -3.53 2.41 5.13
N PRO A 132 -2.32 2.42 4.49
CA PRO A 132 -2.13 2.95 3.13
C PRO A 132 -1.94 1.93 1.99
N ALA A 133 -2.22 2.41 0.77
CA ALA A 133 -2.17 1.68 -0.51
C ALA A 133 -0.93 2.02 -1.36
N ALA A 134 -0.54 1.03 -2.15
CA ALA A 134 0.68 0.90 -2.95
C ALA A 134 0.82 1.88 -4.14
N VAL A 135 2.08 2.10 -4.53
CA VAL A 135 2.50 2.77 -5.77
C VAL A 135 2.52 1.77 -6.94
N SER A 136 1.96 2.15 -8.09
CA SER A 136 1.93 1.33 -9.31
C SER A 136 3.20 1.51 -10.15
N ALA A 137 3.62 0.44 -10.84
CA ALA A 137 4.92 0.30 -11.50
C ALA A 137 5.13 1.04 -12.84
N ASP A 138 4.34 2.08 -13.16
CA ASP A 138 4.41 2.79 -14.45
C ASP A 138 4.59 4.32 -14.29
N GLY A 139 5.14 4.78 -13.15
CA GLY A 139 5.34 6.21 -12.88
C GLY A 139 4.03 7.00 -12.69
N PHE A 140 2.87 6.35 -12.84
CA PHE A 140 1.57 6.93 -12.54
C PHE A 140 1.25 6.80 -11.04
N VAL A 141 1.20 7.94 -10.37
CA VAL A 141 0.78 8.03 -8.97
C VAL A 141 -0.65 8.53 -8.90
N SER A 142 -1.55 7.73 -8.32
CA SER A 142 -2.94 8.15 -8.10
C SER A 142 -2.99 9.24 -7.03
N ILE A 143 -3.65 10.36 -7.34
CA ILE A 143 -3.80 11.51 -6.43
C ILE A 143 -4.40 11.10 -5.08
N GLN A 144 -5.34 10.13 -5.10
CA GLN A 144 -5.99 9.62 -3.90
C GLN A 144 -5.03 8.86 -2.97
N SER A 145 -3.98 8.24 -3.52
CA SER A 145 -2.96 7.51 -2.77
C SER A 145 -2.01 8.43 -2.03
N LEU A 146 -1.83 9.68 -2.50
CA LEU A 146 -0.97 10.67 -1.86
C LEU A 146 -1.54 11.13 -0.53
N VAL A 147 -2.88 11.23 -0.43
CA VAL A 147 -3.55 11.66 0.80
C VAL A 147 -3.32 10.63 1.91
N GLY A 148 -2.71 11.07 3.00
CA GLY A 148 -2.34 10.28 4.16
C GLY A 148 -0.88 9.81 4.18
N MET A 149 -0.13 9.99 3.09
CA MET A 149 1.30 9.69 3.07
C MET A 149 2.08 10.62 4.01
N ALA A 150 3.11 10.08 4.65
CA ALA A 150 4.03 10.86 5.47
C ALA A 150 5.01 11.61 4.57
N ALA A 151 5.17 12.90 4.84
CA ALA A 151 6.06 13.78 4.12
C ALA A 151 7.23 14.21 5.01
N TYR A 152 8.44 14.10 4.48
CA TYR A 152 9.69 14.43 5.16
C TYR A 152 10.43 15.50 4.37
N ASP A 153 11.20 16.34 5.07
CA ASP A 153 12.09 17.31 4.44
C ASP A 153 13.46 16.69 4.11
N GLY A 154 14.37 17.53 3.57
CA GLY A 154 15.73 17.13 3.21
C GLY A 154 16.62 16.72 4.38
N GLU A 155 16.21 17.02 5.62
CA GLU A 155 16.91 16.63 6.85
C GLU A 155 16.35 15.34 7.45
N ALA A 156 15.46 14.65 6.71
CA ALA A 156 14.72 13.47 7.14
C ALA A 156 13.80 13.72 8.35
N MET A 157 13.45 14.98 8.62
CA MET A 157 12.50 15.34 9.67
C MET A 157 11.07 15.24 9.14
N LEU A 158 10.17 14.68 9.97
CA LEU A 158 8.76 14.54 9.62
C LEU A 158 8.10 15.92 9.56
N VAL A 159 7.70 16.34 8.37
CA VAL A 159 6.97 17.59 8.14
C VAL A 159 5.50 17.41 8.49
N GLY A 160 4.91 16.27 8.15
CA GLY A 160 3.51 15.97 8.45
C GLY A 160 2.92 14.87 7.57
N LYS A 161 1.59 14.78 7.53
CA LYS A 161 0.87 13.89 6.61
C LYS A 161 0.10 14.68 5.58
N VAL A 162 0.05 14.21 4.34
CA VAL A 162 -0.74 14.85 3.29
C VAL A 162 -2.21 14.78 3.66
N GLU A 163 -2.84 15.94 3.81
CA GLU A 163 -4.26 16.10 4.10
C GLU A 163 -5.08 16.15 2.81
N GLU A 164 -4.58 16.89 1.82
CA GLU A 164 -5.28 17.11 0.55
C GLU A 164 -4.29 17.32 -0.60
N VAL A 165 -4.73 16.99 -1.81
CA VAL A 165 -4.02 17.34 -3.06
C VAL A 165 -4.98 18.16 -3.92
N GLY A 166 -4.57 19.36 -4.28
CA GLY A 166 -5.38 20.34 -4.99
C GLY A 166 -4.76 20.82 -6.30
N LEU A 167 -5.54 21.59 -7.05
CA LEU A 167 -5.09 22.32 -8.23
C LEU A 167 -5.16 23.81 -7.93
N ARG A 168 -4.01 24.49 -7.97
CA ARG A 168 -3.90 25.94 -7.86
C ARG A 168 -3.83 26.56 -9.25
N ARG A 169 -4.61 27.62 -9.49
CA ARG A 169 -4.51 28.41 -10.73
C ARG A 169 -3.63 29.62 -10.49
N GLU A 170 -2.51 29.69 -11.18
CA GLU A 170 -1.60 30.84 -11.16
C GLU A 170 -1.33 31.28 -12.60
N GLY A 171 -1.58 32.54 -12.94
CA GLY A 171 -1.34 33.07 -14.29
C GLY A 171 -2.07 32.35 -15.42
N GLY A 172 -3.22 31.72 -15.15
CA GLY A 172 -4.00 30.95 -16.13
C GLY A 172 -3.54 29.51 -16.35
N LYS A 173 -2.50 29.04 -15.65
CA LYS A 173 -2.03 27.65 -15.67
C LYS A 173 -2.46 26.92 -14.40
N ALA A 174 -2.90 25.66 -14.54
CA ALA A 174 -3.21 24.79 -13.42
C ALA A 174 -1.92 24.11 -12.94
N GLN A 175 -1.58 24.26 -11.66
CA GLN A 175 -0.46 23.61 -10.99
C GLN A 175 -0.99 22.75 -9.85
N ILE A 176 -0.38 21.58 -9.61
CA ILE A 176 -0.79 20.70 -8.51
C ILE A 176 -0.10 21.18 -7.22
N SER A 177 -0.83 21.21 -6.11
CA SER A 177 -0.32 21.50 -4.76
C SER A 177 -0.76 20.44 -3.76
N LEU A 178 0.05 20.22 -2.72
CA LEU A 178 -0.26 19.32 -1.60
C LEU A 178 -0.42 20.16 -0.33
N LYS A 179 -1.49 19.90 0.40
CA LYS A 179 -1.70 20.43 1.75
C LYS A 179 -1.27 19.36 2.75
N ILE A 180 -0.34 19.70 3.62
CA ILE A 180 0.26 18.77 4.59
C ILE A 180 -0.08 19.26 5.99
N ALA A 181 -0.80 18.42 6.75
CA ALA A 181 -1.12 18.67 8.14
C ALA A 181 0.13 18.44 9.00
N ALA A 182 0.63 19.51 9.61
CA ALA A 182 1.76 19.49 10.53
C ALA A 182 1.31 19.88 11.94
N SER A 183 2.07 19.49 12.96
CA SER A 183 1.80 19.84 14.36
C SER A 183 1.83 21.35 14.65
N SER A 184 2.35 22.15 13.71
CA SER A 184 2.45 23.61 13.78
C SER A 184 1.43 24.36 12.90
N GLY A 185 0.51 23.64 12.25
CA GLY A 185 -0.46 24.17 11.29
C GLY A 185 -0.22 23.66 9.87
N ASP A 186 -1.26 23.67 9.05
CA ASP A 186 -1.21 23.13 7.70
C ASP A 186 -0.24 23.91 6.81
N LYS A 187 0.59 23.20 6.04
CA LYS A 187 1.53 23.78 5.08
C LYS A 187 1.22 23.32 3.67
N GLU A 188 1.16 24.27 2.73
CA GLU A 188 0.96 23.99 1.31
C GLU A 188 2.30 23.91 0.56
N PHE A 189 2.48 22.88 -0.26
CA PHE A 189 3.65 22.65 -1.09
C PHE A 189 3.25 22.52 -2.56
N SER A 190 3.98 23.20 -3.45
CA SER A 190 3.81 23.02 -4.90
C SER A 190 4.41 21.70 -5.35
N TRP A 191 3.88 21.09 -6.43
CA TRP A 191 4.41 19.86 -7.00
C TRP A 191 5.89 19.94 -7.40
N ASP A 192 6.36 21.14 -7.75
CA ASP A 192 7.78 21.43 -8.05
C ASP A 192 8.70 21.23 -6.83
N GLY A 193 8.14 21.30 -5.62
CA GLY A 193 8.85 21.08 -4.36
C GLY A 193 8.88 19.62 -3.90
N ILE A 194 8.52 18.66 -4.75
CA ILE A 194 8.55 17.23 -4.41
C ILE A 194 9.75 16.58 -5.08
N SER A 195 10.66 16.03 -4.28
CA SER A 195 11.85 15.35 -4.78
C SER A 195 11.53 13.91 -5.20
N LYS A 196 10.80 13.15 -4.38
CA LYS A 196 10.42 11.76 -4.65
C LYS A 196 9.07 11.41 -4.05
N ILE A 197 8.34 10.54 -4.75
CA ILE A 197 7.10 9.93 -4.29
C ILE A 197 7.29 8.42 -4.34
N GLY A 198 7.19 7.77 -3.17
CA GLY A 198 7.26 6.32 -3.00
C GLY A 198 6.40 5.90 -1.81
N ASP A 199 6.95 5.06 -0.91
CA ASP A 199 6.32 4.76 0.40
C ASP A 199 6.19 5.99 1.30
N ILE A 200 7.03 7.00 1.04
CA ILE A 200 7.04 8.32 1.68
C ILE A 200 7.14 9.40 0.62
N ILE A 201 6.72 10.62 0.99
CA ILE A 201 6.93 11.82 0.16
C ILE A 201 8.16 12.55 0.68
N LEU A 202 9.15 12.75 -0.18
CA LEU A 202 10.30 13.60 0.11
C LEU A 202 10.05 14.97 -0.48
N LEU A 203 9.87 15.95 0.40
CA LEU A 203 9.82 17.34 0.03
C LEU A 203 11.26 17.79 -0.25
N GLN A 204 11.45 18.35 -1.43
CA GLN A 204 12.65 19.12 -1.64
C GLN A 204 12.58 20.27 -0.64
N ALA A 205 13.56 20.36 0.24
CA ALA A 205 13.67 21.53 1.09
C ALA A 205 13.60 22.73 0.15
N LYS A 206 12.59 23.58 0.32
CA LYS A 206 12.74 24.99 -0.05
C LYS A 206 13.76 25.53 0.94
N THR A 207 14.99 25.08 0.79
CA THR A 207 16.11 25.91 1.09
C THR A 207 15.82 27.17 0.28
N ALA A 208 15.63 28.27 0.97
CA ALA A 208 16.04 29.55 0.40
C ALA A 208 17.58 29.54 0.23
N ALA A 209 18.13 28.47 -0.37
CA ALA A 209 19.46 28.41 -0.89
C ALA A 209 19.30 28.76 -2.36
N GLY A 210 19.57 30.02 -2.64
CA GLY A 210 19.68 30.47 -4.02
C GLY A 210 20.69 29.60 -4.74
N LYS A 211 20.39 29.26 -5.99
CA LYS A 211 21.42 28.86 -6.93
C LYS A 211 22.53 29.91 -6.88
N CYS A 212 23.79 29.47 -6.84
CA CYS A 212 24.90 30.41 -6.83
C CYS A 212 24.75 31.38 -8.02
N PRO A 213 24.73 32.70 -7.81
CA PRO A 213 24.58 33.65 -8.92
C PRO A 213 25.76 33.62 -9.90
N SER A 214 26.90 33.03 -9.51
CA SER A 214 28.10 32.93 -10.33
C SER A 214 28.22 31.63 -11.13
N CYS A 215 27.72 30.51 -10.61
CA CYS A 215 27.91 29.19 -11.25
C CYS A 215 26.65 28.30 -11.26
N GLU A 216 25.52 28.81 -10.78
CA GLU A 216 24.22 28.13 -10.69
C GLU A 216 24.19 26.84 -9.85
N ALA A 217 25.29 26.52 -9.17
CA ALA A 217 25.35 25.39 -8.24
C ALA A 217 24.32 25.56 -7.10
N GLN A 218 23.69 24.45 -6.75
CA GLN A 218 22.86 24.34 -5.56
C GLN A 218 23.78 24.36 -4.32
N ASN A 219 23.48 25.18 -3.31
CA ASN A 219 24.24 25.23 -2.06
C ASN A 219 23.33 24.95 -0.86
N ASP A 220 23.91 24.71 0.30
CA ASP A 220 23.17 24.57 1.56
C ASP A 220 22.58 25.90 2.09
N PRO A 221 21.48 25.85 2.88
CA PRO A 221 20.82 27.04 3.41
C PRO A 221 21.70 27.70 4.48
N GLY A 222 22.04 28.98 4.28
CA GLY A 222 22.91 29.73 5.19
C GLY A 222 24.40 29.68 4.83
N SER A 223 24.77 29.02 3.73
CA SER A 223 26.13 29.04 3.20
C SER A 223 26.53 30.47 2.83
N ALA A 224 27.56 31.01 3.49
CA ALA A 224 28.13 32.33 3.18
C ALA A 224 28.87 32.34 1.83
N PHE A 225 29.28 31.15 1.36
CA PHE A 225 30.04 30.95 0.12
C PHE A 225 29.53 29.70 -0.60
N CYS A 226 29.63 29.71 -1.92
CA CYS A 226 29.29 28.58 -2.76
C CYS A 226 30.33 27.46 -2.59
N GLU A 227 29.86 26.22 -2.41
CA GLU A 227 30.70 25.05 -2.16
C GLU A 227 31.41 24.56 -3.43
N GLU A 228 30.89 24.87 -4.61
CA GLU A 228 31.49 24.49 -5.89
C GLU A 228 32.52 25.51 -6.39
N CYS A 229 32.25 26.81 -6.26
CA CYS A 229 33.10 27.87 -6.85
C CYS A 229 33.68 28.87 -5.85
N GLY A 230 33.33 28.79 -4.57
CA GLY A 230 33.78 29.71 -3.52
C GLY A 230 33.19 31.12 -3.60
N ALA A 231 32.28 31.39 -4.54
CA ALA A 231 31.67 32.72 -4.67
C ALA A 231 30.80 33.06 -3.46
N LYS A 232 30.85 34.30 -2.99
CA LYS A 232 30.05 34.75 -1.86
C LYS A 232 28.56 34.73 -2.21
N MET A 233 27.78 34.00 -1.43
CA MET A 233 26.32 33.96 -1.55
C MET A 233 25.79 35.29 -1.00
N SER A 234 25.07 36.05 -1.83
CA SER A 234 24.61 37.43 -1.56
C SER A 234 23.11 37.47 -1.32
#